data_AF-A0A7V9IL04-F1
#
_entry.id   AF-A0A7V9IL04-F1
#
_cell.length_a   1.000
_cell.length_b   1.000
_cell.length_c   1.000
_cell.angle_alpha   90.00
_cell.angle_beta   90.00
_cell.angle_gamma   90.00
#
_symmetry.space_group_name_H-M   'P 1'
#
loop_
_entity.id
_entity.type
_entity.pdbx_description
1 polymer ?
#
loop_
_entity_poly.entity_id
_entity_poly.type
_entity_poly.pdbx_seq_one_letter_code
_entity_poly.pdbx_strand_id
1 'polypeptide(L)' 'MPKREDLRHVLVIGSGPIVIGQACEFDYSGTQACRVLREEGLRVSL' A
#
# COMPACT_ATOMS: atom_id res chain seq x y z
N MET A 1 -17.74 7.01 0.51
CA MET A 1 -17.16 8.36 0.30
C MET A 1 -16.42 8.35 -1.02
N PRO A 2 -16.45 9.44 -1.81
CA PRO A 2 -15.68 9.53 -3.04
C PRO A 2 -14.17 9.58 -2.75
N LYS A 3 -13.38 9.34 -3.79
CA LYS A 3 -11.93 9.49 -3.77
C LYS A 3 -11.53 10.93 -3.41
N ARG A 4 -10.39 11.05 -2.71
CA ARG A 4 -9.78 12.34 -2.38
C ARG A 4 -8.93 12.84 -3.54
N GLU A 5 -9.33 13.95 -4.13
CA GLU A 5 -8.65 14.58 -5.27
C GLU A 5 -7.44 15.45 -4.85
N ASP A 6 -7.28 15.73 -3.55
CA ASP A 6 -6.17 16.52 -3.03
C ASP A 6 -4.89 15.71 -2.79
N LEU A 7 -5.01 14.38 -2.71
CA LEU A 7 -3.88 13.46 -2.57
C LEU A 7 -3.28 13.15 -3.93
N ARG A 8 -1.94 13.27 -4.03
CA ARG A 8 -1.19 12.93 -5.26
C ARG A 8 -0.10 11.90 -5.03
N HIS A 9 0.30 11.70 -3.77
CA HIS A 9 1.38 10.79 -3.38
C HIS A 9 1.03 10.12 -2.06
N VAL A 10 1.26 8.82 -2.00
CA VAL A 10 1.06 7.99 -0.80
C VAL A 10 2.36 7.24 -0.50
N LEU A 11 2.78 7.28 0.77
CA LEU A 11 3.81 6.41 1.31
C LEU A 11 3.12 5.19 1.96
N VAL A 12 3.45 4.00 1.48
CA VAL A 12 2.99 2.73 2.05
C VAL A 12 4.10 2.19 2.94
N ILE A 13 3.84 2.02 4.23
CA ILE A 13 4.83 1.48 5.16
C ILE A 13 4.65 -0.04 5.24
N GLY A 14 5.71 -0.79 4.90
CA GLY A 14 5.72 -2.24 5.02
C GLY A 14 5.74 -2.72 6.48
N SER A 15 5.41 -3.99 6.70
CA SER A 15 5.37 -4.61 8.05
C SER A 15 6.76 -4.87 8.65
N GLY A 16 7.82 -4.81 7.83
CA GLY A 16 9.17 -5.21 8.23
C GLY A 16 9.40 -6.72 8.07
N PRO A 17 10.34 -7.32 8.83
CA PRO A 17 10.70 -8.74 8.68
C PRO A 17 9.55 -9.68 9.08
N ILE A 18 9.58 -10.88 8.52
CA ILE A 18 8.65 -11.97 8.87
C ILE A 18 8.94 -12.46 10.30
N VAL A 19 7.90 -12.50 11.13
CA VAL A 19 7.93 -13.03 12.49
C VAL A 19 6.67 -13.86 12.77
N ILE A 20 6.67 -14.65 13.84
CA ILE A 20 5.47 -15.41 14.25
C ILE A 20 4.35 -14.40 14.55
N GLY A 21 3.22 -14.55 13.85
CA GLY A 21 2.08 -13.63 13.94
C GLY A 21 2.15 -12.41 13.03
N GLN A 22 3.22 -12.24 12.24
CA GLN A 22 3.32 -11.22 11.19
C GLN A 22 4.18 -11.74 10.04
N ALA A 23 3.56 -12.35 9.03
CA ALA A 23 4.25 -13.02 7.94
C ALA A 23 3.88 -12.46 6.56
N CYS A 24 3.80 -13.33 5.55
CA CYS A 24 3.65 -12.94 4.14
C CYS A 24 2.30 -12.31 3.80
N GLU A 25 1.32 -12.36 4.70
CA GLU A 25 0.03 -11.70 4.51
C GLU A 25 0.18 -10.19 4.25
N PHE A 26 1.21 -9.56 4.80
CA PHE A 26 1.50 -8.14 4.60
C PHE A 26 2.18 -7.84 3.26
N ASP A 27 2.94 -8.79 2.70
CA ASP A 27 3.50 -8.66 1.36
C ASP A 27 2.39 -8.75 0.30
N TYR A 28 1.49 -9.71 0.46
CA TYR A 28 0.29 -9.83 -0.38
C TYR A 28 -0.58 -8.58 -0.29
N SER A 29 -0.89 -8.12 0.93
CA SER A 29 -1.74 -6.94 1.15
C SER A 29 -1.08 -5.66 0.66
N GLY A 30 0.22 -5.47 0.92
CA GLY A 30 0.99 -4.30 0.48
C GLY A 30 1.10 -4.21 -1.04
N THR A 31 1.33 -5.34 -1.71
CA THR A 31 1.36 -5.40 -3.18
C THR A 31 0.00 -5.06 -3.78
N GLN A 32 -1.09 -5.57 -3.22
CA GLN A 32 -2.44 -5.23 -3.67
C GLN A 32 -2.75 -3.75 -3.47
N ALA A 33 -2.43 -3.20 -2.30
CA ALA A 33 -2.61 -1.77 -2.02
C ALA A 33 -1.85 -0.90 -3.02
N CYS A 34 -0.58 -1.23 -3.30
CA CYS A 34 0.22 -0.48 -4.27
C CYS A 34 -0.35 -0.54 -5.68
N ARG A 35 -0.86 -1.71 -6.10
CA ARG A 35 -1.46 -1.88 -7.42
C ARG A 35 -2.69 -0.97 -7.57
N VAL A 36 -3.62 -1.04 -6.62
CA VAL A 36 -4.86 -0.24 -6.68
C VAL A 36 -4.56 1.25 -6.60
N LEU A 37 -3.67 1.69 -5.71
CA LEU A 37 -3.31 3.12 -5.59
C LEU A 37 -2.68 3.65 -6.89
N ARG A 38 -1.86 2.85 -7.58
CA ARG A 38 -1.28 3.22 -8.88
C ARG A 38 -2.32 3.24 -10.01
N GLU A 39 -3.25 2.27 -10.03
CA GLU A 39 -4.38 2.25 -10.97
C GLU A 39 -5.29 3.47 -10.81
N GLU A 40 -5.41 3.95 -9.57
CA GLU A 40 -6.08 5.21 -9.21
C GLU A 40 -5.22 6.46 -9.54
N GLY A 41 -4.06 6.33 -10.18
CA GLY A 41 -3.24 7.46 -10.61
C GLY A 41 -2.49 8.18 -9.48
N LEU A 42 -2.41 7.58 -8.29
CA LEU A 42 -1.57 8.11 -7.21
C LEU A 42 -0.13 7.66 -7.39
N ARG A 43 0.82 8.57 -7.13
CA ARG A 43 2.21 8.17 -6.93
C ARG A 43 2.29 7.33 -5.66
N VAL A 44 3.03 6.22 -5.68
CA VAL A 44 3.23 5.36 -4.52
C VAL A 44 4.72 5.20 -4.25
N SER A 45 5.12 5.45 -3.01
CA SER A 45 6.44 5.06 -2.46
C SER A 45 6.24 3.98 -1.41
N LEU A 46 7.18 3.06 -1.30
CA LEU A 46 7.24 2.03 -0.25
C LEU A 46 8.52 2.21 0.57
#